data_AF-V4M8L8-F1
#
_entry.id   AF-V4M8L8-F1
#
_cell.length_a   1.000
_cell.length_b   1.000
_cell.length_c   1.000
_cell.angle_alpha   90.00
_cell.angle_beta   90.00
_cell.angle_gamma   90.00
#
_symmetry.space_group_name_H-M   'P 1'
#
loop_
_entity.id
_entity.type
_entity.pdbx_description
1 polymer ?
#
loop_
_entity_poly.entity_id
_entity_poly.type
_entity_poly.pdbx_seq_one_letter_code
_entity_poly.pdbx_strand_id
1 'polypeptide(L)'
;MGFAWCVRRSATRLVSVYGGRVGRVRSISAVVNRASLARNPSPVCPFVSRGFLYSTAIDRMSSEQTLLRVIDSEINCARETDDRDLDEETTPGSFPFKIEDNPGHQTVTLTREFKGEHIKVVVSMPSLGADENDDDDEDGPSNESSIPLVVTVTKKSGLSLEFSCMAFPDEIAIDALSVIQPGNSLEDQLASEGPDFEDLDENLKKTFYKYLEIRGVKASTTNFLHEYMMRKVKREYLLWLKNVKKFMEE
;
A
#
# COMPACT_ATOMS: atom_id res chain seq x y z
N MET A 1 3.45 70.00 6.57
CA MET A 1 3.13 68.60 6.95
C MET A 1 1.62 68.43 6.78
N GLY A 2 1.22 67.64 5.79
CA GLY A 2 -0.17 67.58 5.29
C GLY A 2 -1.02 66.52 6.00
N PHE A 3 -2.31 66.83 6.11
CA PHE A 3 -3.37 66.03 6.72
C PHE A 3 -3.94 64.95 5.78
N ALA A 4 -4.25 63.80 6.38
CA ALA A 4 -5.35 62.83 6.19
C ALA A 4 -6.37 63.01 5.03
N TRP A 5 -6.67 61.94 4.26
CA TRP A 5 -7.94 61.14 4.33
C TRP A 5 -8.12 60.13 3.17
N CYS A 6 -8.91 59.11 3.50
CA CYS A 6 -9.20 57.84 2.82
C CYS A 6 -9.97 57.94 1.49
N VAL A 7 -9.80 56.93 0.61
CA VAL A 7 -10.85 56.46 -0.30
C VAL A 7 -10.84 54.93 -0.42
N ARG A 8 -12.01 54.32 -0.17
CA ARG A 8 -12.42 52.93 -0.41
C ARG A 8 -12.26 52.52 -1.88
N ARG A 9 -11.96 51.25 -2.13
CA ARG A 9 -12.69 50.48 -3.16
C ARG A 9 -12.77 48.99 -2.81
N SER A 10 -14.01 48.51 -2.86
CA SER A 10 -14.48 47.14 -2.67
C SER A 10 -14.55 46.46 -4.04
N ALA A 11 -14.26 45.15 -4.12
CA ALA A 11 -14.80 44.27 -5.16
C ALA A 11 -14.73 42.79 -4.72
N THR A 12 -15.89 42.32 -4.27
CA THR A 12 -16.59 41.06 -4.53
C THR A 12 -15.85 39.80 -5.03
N ARG A 13 -16.18 38.69 -4.36
CA ARG A 13 -16.01 37.28 -4.75
C ARG A 13 -16.67 36.94 -6.09
N LEU A 14 -16.06 36.01 -6.83
CA LEU A 14 -16.77 35.04 -7.67
C LEU A 14 -16.20 33.64 -7.45
N VAL A 15 -17.12 32.68 -7.33
CA VAL A 15 -16.91 31.23 -7.20
C VAL A 15 -17.12 30.60 -8.58
N SER A 16 -16.31 29.59 -8.93
CA SER A 16 -16.65 28.51 -9.89
C SER A 16 -15.63 27.37 -9.72
N VAL A 17 -15.91 26.33 -8.92
CA VAL A 17 -16.44 24.99 -9.24
C VAL A 17 -15.72 24.19 -10.35
N TYR A 18 -15.39 22.94 -9.98
CA TYR A 18 -15.09 21.70 -10.71
C TYR A 18 -13.64 21.30 -10.97
N GLY A 19 -13.34 20.04 -10.58
CA GLY A 19 -12.36 19.19 -11.25
C GLY A 19 -11.34 18.55 -10.31
N GLY A 20 -11.58 17.29 -9.93
CA GLY A 20 -10.76 16.49 -9.01
C GLY A 20 -9.27 16.44 -9.37
N ARG A 21 -8.43 16.49 -8.33
CA ARG A 21 -7.01 16.17 -8.44
C ARG A 21 -6.80 14.74 -7.96
N VAL A 22 -6.52 13.88 -8.93
CA VAL A 22 -5.96 12.54 -8.80
C VAL A 22 -4.76 12.61 -7.84
N GLY A 23 -4.85 11.88 -6.73
CA GLY A 23 -3.72 11.65 -5.83
C GLY A 23 -2.67 10.83 -6.58
N ARG A 24 -1.55 11.48 -6.92
CA ARG A 24 -0.39 10.82 -7.51
C ARG A 24 0.31 10.03 -6.41
N VAL A 25 0.15 8.71 -6.45
CA VAL A 25 0.90 7.76 -5.62
C VAL A 25 2.40 7.95 -5.92
N ARG A 26 3.21 8.12 -4.88
CA ARG A 26 4.67 8.15 -5.01
C ARG A 26 5.17 6.72 -5.06
N SER A 27 5.63 6.27 -6.23
CA SER A 27 6.47 5.08 -6.35
C SER A 27 7.84 5.41 -5.77
N ILE A 28 8.27 4.64 -4.77
CA ILE A 28 9.63 4.64 -4.28
C ILE A 28 10.35 3.53 -5.05
N SER A 29 11.33 3.89 -5.88
CA SER A 29 12.19 2.93 -6.58
C SER A 29 13.56 2.95 -5.91
N ALA A 30 13.87 1.92 -5.13
CA ALA A 30 15.23 1.65 -4.69
C ALA A 30 15.91 0.74 -5.74
N VAL A 31 16.99 1.23 -6.35
CA VAL A 31 17.80 0.46 -7.29
C VAL A 31 18.92 -0.22 -6.51
N VAL A 32 18.87 -1.54 -6.39
CA VAL A 32 19.99 -2.35 -5.89
C VAL A 32 20.49 -3.23 -7.02
N ASN A 33 21.79 -3.16 -7.27
CA ASN A 33 22.47 -3.79 -8.40
C ASN A 33 23.22 -5.04 -7.90
N ARG A 34 22.85 -6.25 -8.32
CA ARG A 34 23.80 -7.38 -8.44
C ARG A 34 23.26 -8.60 -9.21
N ALA A 35 24.23 -9.40 -9.65
CA ALA A 35 24.21 -10.34 -10.76
C ALA A 35 23.45 -11.66 -10.54
N SER A 36 23.00 -12.21 -11.67
CA SER A 36 22.09 -13.34 -11.91
C SER A 36 22.76 -14.72 -11.97
N LEU A 37 22.08 -15.77 -11.47
CA LEU A 37 22.16 -17.18 -11.94
C LEU A 37 20.90 -18.03 -11.56
N ALA A 38 19.87 -17.96 -12.43
CA ALA A 38 18.83 -18.87 -12.99
C ALA A 38 18.31 -20.23 -12.41
N ARG A 39 16.92 -20.40 -12.47
CA ARG A 39 16.00 -21.54 -12.91
C ARG A 39 14.95 -22.42 -12.03
N ASN A 40 13.69 -21.99 -11.68
CA ASN A 40 12.36 -22.74 -11.65
C ASN A 40 11.85 -23.70 -10.48
N PRO A 41 10.52 -24.05 -10.34
CA PRO A 41 9.35 -23.29 -9.77
C PRO A 41 8.33 -24.09 -8.84
N SER A 42 7.45 -23.39 -8.07
CA SER A 42 6.04 -23.73 -7.56
C SER A 42 5.83 -23.52 -6.03
N PRO A 43 4.58 -23.39 -5.47
CA PRO A 43 3.23 -23.56 -6.03
C PRO A 43 2.26 -22.40 -5.70
N VAL A 44 2.03 -21.51 -6.67
CA VAL A 44 0.76 -20.79 -6.81
C VAL A 44 0.17 -21.33 -8.11
N CYS A 45 -1.11 -21.72 -8.09
CA CYS A 45 -1.81 -22.48 -9.14
C CYS A 45 -1.04 -22.46 -10.46
N PRO A 46 -0.38 -23.57 -10.86
CA PRO A 46 0.37 -23.56 -12.10
C PRO A 46 -0.61 -23.06 -13.13
N PHE A 47 -0.25 -21.99 -13.85
CA PHE A 47 -0.91 -21.67 -15.10
C PHE A 47 -1.11 -23.02 -15.75
N VAL A 48 -2.36 -23.44 -15.88
CA VAL A 48 -2.65 -24.64 -16.63
C VAL A 48 -2.25 -24.23 -18.03
N SER A 49 -0.97 -24.41 -18.36
CA SER A 49 -0.48 -24.65 -19.70
C SER A 49 -1.07 -26.00 -20.09
N ARG A 50 -2.41 -26.05 -20.15
CA ARG A 50 -3.06 -26.74 -21.24
C ARG A 50 -2.48 -26.02 -22.43
N GLY A 51 -1.44 -26.62 -23.00
CA GLY A 51 -0.96 -26.23 -24.31
C GLY A 51 -2.21 -26.12 -25.16
N PHE A 52 -2.58 -24.88 -25.47
CA PHE A 52 -3.48 -24.66 -26.58
C PHE A 52 -2.65 -25.16 -27.75
N LEU A 53 -2.88 -26.42 -28.12
CA LEU A 53 -2.74 -26.83 -29.49
C LEU A 53 -3.49 -25.73 -30.24
N TYR A 54 -2.74 -24.87 -30.94
CA TYR A 54 -3.29 -24.00 -31.96
C TYR A 54 -3.84 -24.94 -33.03
N SER A 55 -5.00 -25.53 -32.73
CA SER A 55 -5.86 -26.13 -33.72
C SER A 55 -6.22 -24.98 -34.64
N THR A 56 -6.00 -25.17 -35.93
CA THR A 56 -6.27 -24.23 -37.02
C THR A 56 -7.77 -23.92 -37.21
N ALA A 57 -8.55 -24.00 -36.12
CA ALA A 57 -9.98 -23.73 -36.03
C ALA A 57 -10.30 -22.43 -35.24
N ILE A 58 -9.31 -21.56 -34.98
CA ILE A 58 -9.53 -20.22 -34.38
C ILE A 58 -9.92 -19.18 -35.45
N ASP A 59 -10.28 -19.61 -36.67
CA ASP A 59 -10.61 -18.72 -37.78
C ASP A 59 -12.00 -18.04 -37.68
N ARG A 60 -12.68 -18.03 -36.51
CA ARG A 60 -14.04 -17.45 -36.40
C ARG A 60 -14.46 -16.82 -35.07
N MET A 61 -13.54 -16.47 -34.17
CA MET A 61 -13.89 -15.67 -32.98
C MET A 61 -13.22 -14.31 -33.08
N SER A 62 -13.94 -13.24 -32.69
CA SER A 62 -13.29 -11.94 -32.53
C SER A 62 -12.24 -12.04 -31.42
N SER A 63 -11.20 -11.20 -31.50
CA SER A 63 -10.17 -11.09 -30.45
C SER A 63 -10.80 -10.82 -29.06
N GLU A 64 -11.90 -10.09 -29.03
CA GLU A 64 -12.66 -9.74 -27.82
C GLU A 64 -13.35 -10.95 -27.19
N GLN A 65 -13.97 -11.83 -27.98
CA GLN A 65 -14.59 -13.05 -27.46
C GLN A 65 -13.57 -14.01 -26.85
N THR A 66 -12.35 -14.05 -27.43
CA THR A 66 -11.24 -14.83 -26.89
C THR A 66 -10.80 -14.26 -25.54
N LEU A 67 -10.63 -12.94 -25.46
CA LEU A 67 -10.24 -12.25 -24.23
C LEU A 67 -11.28 -12.43 -23.11
N LEU A 68 -12.58 -12.26 -23.41
CA LEU A 68 -13.67 -12.50 -22.45
C LEU A 68 -13.63 -13.90 -21.86
N ARG A 69 -13.40 -14.92 -22.70
CA ARG A 69 -13.29 -16.31 -22.25
C ARG A 69 -12.11 -16.53 -21.30
N VAL A 70 -10.98 -15.89 -21.59
CA VAL A 70 -9.79 -15.94 -20.72
C VAL A 70 -10.07 -15.26 -19.39
N ILE A 71 -10.68 -14.07 -19.40
CA ILE A 71 -11.05 -13.34 -18.18
C ILE A 71 -12.02 -14.16 -17.32
N ASP A 72 -13.02 -14.79 -17.93
CA ASP A 72 -13.96 -15.67 -17.20
C ASP A 72 -13.27 -16.86 -16.56
N SER A 73 -12.31 -17.47 -17.26
CA SER A 73 -11.49 -18.54 -16.71
C SER A 73 -10.67 -18.06 -15.50
N GLU A 74 -10.09 -16.87 -15.60
CA GLU A 74 -9.27 -16.28 -14.53
C GLU A 74 -10.11 -15.94 -13.30
N ILE A 75 -11.29 -15.33 -13.48
CA ILE A 75 -12.23 -15.03 -12.38
C ILE A 75 -12.64 -16.31 -11.66
N ASN A 76 -12.92 -17.39 -12.39
CA ASN A 76 -13.31 -18.65 -11.77
C ASN A 76 -12.15 -19.27 -10.96
N CYS A 77 -10.94 -19.28 -11.53
CA CYS A 77 -9.74 -19.76 -10.84
C CYS A 77 -9.48 -18.99 -9.54
N ALA A 78 -9.55 -17.66 -9.59
CA ALA A 78 -9.29 -16.81 -8.43
C ALA A 78 -10.40 -16.88 -7.36
N ARG A 79 -11.63 -17.31 -7.69
CA ARG A 79 -12.71 -17.55 -6.71
C ARG A 79 -12.55 -18.87 -5.95
N GLU A 80 -12.17 -19.94 -6.64
CA GLU A 80 -12.00 -21.27 -6.04
C GLU A 80 -10.92 -21.30 -4.94
N THR A 81 -10.00 -20.32 -4.95
CA THR A 81 -8.98 -20.14 -3.92
C THR A 81 -9.39 -19.24 -2.75
N ASP A 82 -10.53 -18.54 -2.83
CA ASP A 82 -11.00 -17.54 -1.86
C ASP A 82 -12.11 -18.11 -0.93
N ASP A 83 -12.88 -19.09 -1.40
CA ASP A 83 -14.08 -19.62 -0.72
C ASP A 83 -13.82 -20.43 0.59
N ARG A 84 -12.57 -20.60 1.05
CA ARG A 84 -12.27 -21.35 2.29
C ARG A 84 -12.09 -20.50 3.55
N ASP A 85 -11.93 -19.18 3.43
CA ASP A 85 -11.57 -18.30 4.56
C ASP A 85 -12.47 -17.05 4.71
N LEU A 86 -13.65 -17.06 4.10
CA LEU A 86 -14.61 -15.93 4.15
C LEU A 86 -15.31 -15.76 5.50
N ASP A 87 -15.13 -16.69 6.43
CA ASP A 87 -15.79 -16.66 7.73
C ASP A 87 -14.92 -15.88 8.73
N GLU A 88 -15.31 -14.61 8.90
CA GLU A 88 -14.82 -13.66 9.90
C GLU A 88 -13.34 -13.28 9.80
N GLU A 89 -13.10 -12.08 9.28
CA GLU A 89 -11.90 -11.27 9.50
C GLU A 89 -11.80 -10.93 11.00
N THR A 90 -11.57 -11.95 11.83
CA THR A 90 -11.39 -11.80 13.27
C THR A 90 -10.01 -11.21 13.44
N THR A 91 -9.97 -9.90 13.64
CA THR A 91 -8.77 -9.24 14.13
C THR A 91 -8.32 -10.00 15.38
N PRO A 92 -7.03 -10.38 15.48
CA PRO A 92 -6.52 -10.99 16.68
C PRO A 92 -6.93 -10.13 17.88
N GLY A 93 -7.43 -10.71 18.97
CA GLY A 93 -7.93 -9.93 20.11
C GLY A 93 -6.92 -8.95 20.71
N SER A 94 -5.64 -9.11 20.38
CA SER A 94 -4.53 -8.22 20.73
C SER A 94 -4.23 -7.10 19.73
N PHE A 95 -4.93 -7.02 18.60
CA PHE A 95 -4.70 -6.03 17.55
C PHE A 95 -5.41 -4.71 17.89
N PRO A 96 -4.69 -3.61 18.11
CA PRO A 96 -5.26 -2.45 18.79
C PRO A 96 -5.85 -1.39 17.85
N PHE A 97 -5.85 -1.63 16.54
CA PHE A 97 -6.30 -0.66 15.55
C PHE A 97 -7.68 -1.01 14.99
N LYS A 98 -8.44 0.03 14.68
CA LYS A 98 -9.59 -0.08 13.78
C LYS A 98 -9.07 -0.11 12.35
N ILE A 99 -9.55 -1.08 11.57
CA ILE A 99 -9.19 -1.25 10.16
C ILE A 99 -10.24 -0.57 9.28
N GLU A 100 -9.80 0.26 8.35
CA GLU A 100 -10.61 0.86 7.29
C GLU A 100 -10.04 0.46 5.94
N ASP A 101 -10.77 -0.41 5.25
CA ASP A 101 -10.41 -0.97 3.95
C ASP A 101 -11.50 -0.65 2.91
N ASN A 102 -11.12 0.04 1.83
CA ASN A 102 -12.01 0.46 0.76
C ASN A 102 -11.68 -0.30 -0.54
N PRO A 103 -12.64 -1.01 -1.14
CA PRO A 103 -12.44 -1.66 -2.43
C PRO A 103 -11.99 -0.69 -3.52
N GLY A 104 -11.04 -1.11 -4.35
CA GLY A 104 -10.44 -0.32 -5.43
C GLY A 104 -9.26 0.55 -4.98
N HIS A 105 -8.94 0.58 -3.69
CA HIS A 105 -7.78 1.29 -3.16
C HIS A 105 -6.63 0.31 -2.90
N GLN A 106 -5.40 0.71 -3.21
CA GLN A 106 -4.19 -0.10 -2.94
C GLN A 106 -3.70 0.00 -1.50
N THR A 107 -4.45 0.67 -0.61
CA THR A 107 -4.04 0.92 0.77
C THR A 107 -5.14 0.59 1.77
N VAL A 108 -4.73 0.27 2.99
CA VAL A 108 -5.59 0.07 4.17
C VAL A 108 -5.20 1.10 5.21
N THR A 109 -6.18 1.70 5.87
CA THR A 109 -5.91 2.67 6.95
C THR A 109 -6.23 2.05 8.30
N LEU A 110 -5.23 2.01 9.18
CA LEU A 110 -5.38 1.59 10.57
C LEU A 110 -5.41 2.82 11.47
N THR A 111 -6.39 2.92 12.36
CA THR A 111 -6.53 4.07 13.27
C THR A 111 -6.62 3.65 14.72
N ARG A 112 -6.01 4.45 15.60
CA ARG A 112 -6.05 4.25 17.06
C ARG A 112 -5.89 5.57 17.79
N GLU A 113 -6.64 5.75 18.86
CA GLU A 113 -6.40 6.80 19.85
C GLU A 113 -5.56 6.25 21.01
N PHE A 114 -4.48 6.95 21.39
CA PHE A 114 -3.63 6.56 22.51
C PHE A 114 -3.18 7.78 23.31
N LYS A 115 -3.62 7.86 24.57
CA LYS A 115 -3.24 8.95 25.51
C LYS A 115 -3.44 10.37 24.94
N GLY A 116 -4.44 10.56 24.07
CA GLY A 116 -4.74 11.84 23.43
C GLY A 116 -3.88 12.17 22.20
N GLU A 117 -3.16 11.18 21.68
CA GLU A 117 -2.55 11.20 20.35
C GLU A 117 -3.40 10.36 19.39
N HIS A 118 -3.52 10.84 18.15
CA HIS A 118 -4.13 10.12 17.04
C HIS A 118 -3.04 9.38 16.26
N ILE A 119 -3.14 8.05 16.19
CA ILE A 119 -2.22 7.20 15.42
C ILE A 119 -2.95 6.74 14.17
N LYS A 120 -2.38 7.06 13.03
CA LYS A 120 -2.81 6.60 11.72
C LYS A 120 -1.68 5.81 11.09
N VAL A 121 -1.97 4.59 10.65
CA VAL A 121 -1.04 3.78 9.85
C VAL A 121 -1.67 3.57 8.49
N VAL A 122 -0.98 4.01 7.44
CA VAL A 122 -1.38 3.72 6.06
C VAL A 122 -0.52 2.58 5.57
N VAL A 123 -1.15 1.44 5.34
CA VAL A 123 -0.49 0.21 4.88
C VAL A 123 -0.74 0.08 3.39
N SER A 124 0.33 0.02 2.61
CA SER A 124 0.24 -0.15 1.16
C SER A 124 0.34 -1.62 0.80
N MET A 125 -0.33 -2.03 -0.28
CA MET A 125 -0.12 -3.36 -0.84
C MET A 125 1.38 -3.62 -1.03
N PRO A 126 1.87 -4.83 -0.70
CA PRO A 126 3.23 -5.19 -1.01
C PRO A 126 3.44 -5.07 -2.52
N SER A 127 4.61 -4.60 -2.94
CA SER A 127 4.98 -4.72 -4.35
C SER A 127 5.14 -6.22 -4.62
N LEU A 128 4.18 -6.79 -5.34
CA LEU A 128 4.40 -8.07 -5.99
C LEU A 128 5.49 -7.80 -7.02
N GLY A 129 6.72 -8.20 -6.72
CA GLY A 129 7.77 -8.21 -7.71
C GLY A 129 7.22 -8.89 -8.95
N ALA A 130 7.27 -8.22 -10.10
CA ALA A 130 7.20 -8.92 -11.35
C ALA A 130 8.50 -9.73 -11.39
N ASP A 131 8.44 -10.98 -10.96
CA ASP A 131 9.56 -11.91 -11.01
C ASP A 131 9.87 -12.17 -12.49
N GLU A 132 10.69 -11.30 -13.06
CA GLU A 132 11.41 -11.57 -14.29
C GLU A 132 12.52 -12.59 -13.98
N ASN A 133 12.12 -13.85 -13.77
CA ASN A 133 12.90 -15.12 -13.86
C ASN A 133 13.74 -15.60 -12.63
N ASP A 134 13.19 -16.57 -11.88
CA ASP A 134 13.76 -17.86 -11.36
C ASP A 134 15.22 -17.98 -10.79
N ASP A 135 15.42 -18.34 -9.50
CA ASP A 135 15.71 -19.71 -8.94
C ASP A 135 15.98 -19.80 -7.44
N ASP A 136 15.72 -20.98 -6.87
CA ASP A 136 15.87 -21.40 -5.46
C ASP A 136 17.30 -21.82 -5.04
N ASP A 137 17.76 -21.34 -3.87
CA ASP A 137 18.67 -22.05 -2.96
C ASP A 137 17.95 -22.18 -1.59
N GLU A 138 17.54 -23.39 -1.25
CA GLU A 138 16.83 -23.75 -0.01
C GLU A 138 17.82 -23.84 1.16
N ASP A 139 18.09 -22.70 1.83
CA ASP A 139 18.41 -22.58 3.27
C ASP A 139 18.50 -21.07 3.66
N GLY A 140 17.45 -20.30 3.34
CA GLY A 140 17.34 -18.88 3.67
C GLY A 140 15.90 -18.51 4.04
N PRO A 141 15.69 -17.49 4.89
CA PRO A 141 14.34 -17.10 5.29
C PRO A 141 13.51 -16.81 4.05
N SER A 142 12.24 -17.23 4.11
CA SER A 142 11.18 -17.00 3.13
C SER A 142 11.37 -15.72 2.34
N ASN A 143 11.07 -15.68 1.04
CA ASN A 143 10.94 -14.42 0.30
C ASN A 143 9.97 -13.49 1.05
N GLU A 144 10.50 -12.65 1.94
CA GLU A 144 9.73 -11.91 2.92
C GLU A 144 9.11 -10.75 2.16
N SER A 145 7.93 -10.98 1.59
CA SER A 145 7.14 -9.93 0.96
C SER A 145 7.04 -8.80 1.95
N SER A 146 7.74 -7.69 1.73
CA SER A 146 7.75 -6.59 2.68
C SER A 146 6.56 -5.68 2.42
N ILE A 147 5.99 -5.14 3.49
CA ILE A 147 4.82 -4.25 3.40
C ILE A 147 5.26 -2.84 3.74
N PRO A 148 5.19 -1.90 2.77
CA PRO A 148 5.40 -0.50 3.03
C PRO A 148 4.26 0.05 3.90
N LEU A 149 4.61 0.72 4.99
CA LEU A 149 3.66 1.39 5.84
C LEU A 149 4.16 2.75 6.29
N VAL A 150 3.23 3.71 6.37
CA VAL A 150 3.50 5.05 6.89
C VAL A 150 2.77 5.21 8.21
N VAL A 151 3.50 5.48 9.28
CA VAL A 151 2.92 5.74 10.61
C VAL A 151 2.93 7.24 10.87
N THR A 152 1.77 7.83 11.08
CA THR A 152 1.62 9.23 11.51
C THR A 152 1.09 9.27 12.94
N VAL A 153 1.82 9.93 13.83
CA VAL A 153 1.37 10.20 15.20
C VAL A 153 1.11 11.69 15.36
N THR A 154 -0.15 12.07 15.51
CA THR A 154 -0.59 13.46 15.63
C THR A 154 -0.95 13.78 17.08
N LYS A 155 -0.33 14.83 17.63
CA LYS A 155 -0.66 15.36 18.97
C LYS A 155 -1.85 16.33 18.88
N LYS A 156 -2.46 16.63 20.04
CA LYS A 156 -3.55 17.63 20.16
C LYS A 156 -3.23 19.00 19.59
N SER A 157 -1.95 19.38 19.51
CA SER A 157 -1.50 20.64 18.90
C SER A 157 -1.59 20.64 17.36
N GLY A 158 -1.86 19.50 16.74
CA GLY A 158 -1.78 19.31 15.28
C GLY A 158 -0.36 19.00 14.77
N LEU A 159 0.65 19.07 15.63
CA LEU A 159 2.01 18.62 15.30
C LEU A 159 2.02 17.11 15.14
N SER A 160 2.55 16.63 14.02
CA SER A 160 2.65 15.20 13.73
C SER A 160 4.09 14.76 13.50
N LEU A 161 4.38 13.53 13.91
CA LEU A 161 5.61 12.83 13.59
C LEU A 161 5.25 11.69 12.65
N GLU A 162 5.87 11.66 11.48
CA GLU A 162 5.63 10.65 10.45
C GLU A 162 6.86 9.76 10.32
N PHE A 163 6.62 8.46 10.19
CA PHE A 163 7.62 7.42 9.99
C PHE A 163 7.31 6.69 8.69
N SER A 164 8.30 6.55 7.83
CA SER A 164 8.30 5.56 6.75
C SER A 164 8.88 4.27 7.30
N CYS A 165 8.16 3.16 7.12
CA CYS A 165 8.57 1.87 7.62
C CYS A 165 8.32 0.75 6.61
N MET A 166 9.07 -0.32 6.78
CA MET A 166 8.87 -1.60 6.10
C MET A 166 8.54 -2.67 7.14
N ALA A 167 7.43 -3.38 6.96
CA ALA A 167 7.08 -4.53 7.78
C ALA A 167 7.51 -5.84 7.10
N PHE A 168 8.26 -6.64 7.86
CA PHE A 168 8.70 -7.99 7.54
C PHE A 168 8.00 -8.98 8.50
N PRO A 169 8.04 -10.29 8.24
CA PRO A 169 7.67 -11.31 9.22
C PRO A 169 8.37 -11.06 10.55
N ASP A 170 7.58 -10.88 11.61
CA ASP A 170 8.07 -10.61 12.98
C ASP A 170 9.03 -9.40 13.16
N GLU A 171 9.13 -8.49 12.18
CA GLU A 171 10.01 -7.32 12.24
C GLU A 171 9.39 -6.08 11.59
N ILE A 172 9.76 -4.89 12.10
CA ILE A 172 9.46 -3.60 11.50
C ILE A 172 10.76 -2.80 11.43
N ALA A 173 11.12 -2.34 10.24
CA ALA A 173 12.24 -1.43 10.01
C ALA A 173 11.71 0.00 9.80
N ILE A 174 12.40 1.00 10.36
CA ILE A 174 12.13 2.42 10.11
C ILE A 174 13.16 2.90 9.09
N ASP A 175 12.70 3.44 7.96
CA ASP A 175 13.59 3.95 6.91
C ASP A 175 13.85 5.46 7.09
N ALA A 176 12.81 6.21 7.45
CA ALA A 176 12.87 7.65 7.53
C ALA A 176 11.86 8.21 8.53
N LEU A 177 12.14 9.42 9.03
CA LEU A 177 11.21 10.17 9.88
C LEU A 177 11.13 11.63 9.43
N SER A 178 9.94 12.22 9.55
CA SER A 178 9.70 13.63 9.23
C SER A 178 8.74 14.26 10.25
N VAL A 179 8.86 15.58 10.42
CA VAL A 179 8.00 16.35 11.31
C VAL A 179 7.04 17.20 10.48
N ILE A 180 5.74 16.99 10.68
CA ILE A 180 4.68 17.69 9.96
C ILE A 180 4.04 18.72 10.90
N GLN A 181 4.18 20.00 10.56
CA GLN A 181 3.57 21.09 11.31
C GLN A 181 2.15 21.39 10.82
N PRO A 182 1.24 21.79 11.74
CA PRO A 182 -0.11 22.17 11.36
C PRO A 182 -0.09 23.42 10.46
N GLY A 183 -0.72 23.33 9.29
CA GLY A 183 -0.84 24.45 8.36
C GLY A 183 0.27 24.56 7.30
N ASN A 184 1.26 23.66 7.31
CA ASN A 184 2.30 23.63 6.26
C ASN A 184 1.72 23.22 4.90
N SER A 185 2.17 23.90 3.84
CA SER A 185 1.89 23.47 2.48
C SER A 185 2.59 22.13 2.17
N LEU A 186 2.20 21.46 1.09
CA LEU A 186 2.84 20.21 0.66
C LEU A 186 4.33 20.44 0.33
N GLU A 187 4.70 21.64 -0.10
CA GLU A 187 6.07 22.02 -0.45
C GLU A 187 6.94 22.18 0.81
N ASP A 188 6.38 22.81 1.86
CA ASP A 188 7.07 23.00 3.14
C ASP A 188 7.29 21.67 3.89
N GLN A 189 6.41 20.69 3.67
CA GLN A 189 6.54 19.34 4.23
C GLN A 189 7.73 18.60 3.61
N LEU A 190 7.99 18.79 2.30
CA LEU A 190 9.12 18.15 1.62
C LEU A 190 10.47 18.75 2.03
N ALA A 191 10.48 20.01 2.44
CA ALA A 191 11.68 20.65 2.98
C ALA A 191 11.99 20.23 4.44
N SER A 192 11.07 19.52 5.09
CA SER A 192 11.18 19.08 6.51
C SER A 192 11.59 17.61 6.65
N GLU A 193 12.22 17.04 5.62
CA GLU A 193 12.76 15.69 5.64
C GLU A 193 13.91 15.61 6.67
N GLY A 194 13.85 14.61 7.55
CA GLY A 194 14.87 14.38 8.57
C GLY A 194 16.18 13.85 7.95
N PRO A 195 17.25 13.73 8.76
CA PRO A 195 18.40 12.93 8.35
C PRO A 195 17.98 11.48 8.07
N ASP A 196 18.82 10.74 7.36
CA ASP A 196 18.65 9.30 7.21
C ASP A 196 18.54 8.65 8.60
N PHE A 197 17.62 7.69 8.75
CA PHE A 197 17.41 7.03 10.03
C PHE A 197 18.68 6.30 10.48
N GLU A 198 19.44 5.72 9.55
CA GLU A 198 20.66 4.97 9.85
C GLU A 198 21.77 5.82 10.46
N ASP A 199 21.82 7.11 10.12
CA ASP A 199 22.80 8.08 10.62
C ASP A 199 22.50 8.55 12.06
N LEU A 200 21.35 8.17 12.63
CA LEU A 200 20.98 8.53 13.99
C LEU A 200 21.76 7.72 15.04
N ASP A 201 21.96 8.34 16.21
CA ASP A 201 22.53 7.65 17.37
C ASP A 201 21.75 6.37 17.72
N GLU A 202 22.48 5.31 18.09
CA GLU A 202 21.93 3.99 18.39
C GLU A 202 20.88 3.99 19.50
N ASN A 203 21.07 4.79 20.54
CA ASN A 203 20.09 4.90 21.62
C ASN A 203 18.84 5.65 21.12
N LEU A 204 19.02 6.66 20.27
CA LEU A 204 17.90 7.37 19.65
C LEU A 204 17.07 6.43 18.76
N LYS A 205 17.70 5.64 17.87
CA LYS A 205 17.03 4.62 17.04
C LYS A 205 16.21 3.66 17.90
N LYS A 206 16.80 3.08 18.96
CA LYS A 206 16.11 2.18 19.90
C LYS A 206 14.90 2.84 20.57
N THR A 207 15.00 4.13 20.92
CA THR A 207 13.86 4.84 21.52
C THR A 207 12.71 5.08 20.55
N PHE A 208 12.97 5.26 19.24
CA PHE A 208 11.93 5.37 18.23
C PHE A 208 11.19 4.04 17.99
N TYR A 209 11.90 2.91 17.93
CA TYR A 209 11.25 1.60 17.87
C TYR A 209 10.33 1.36 19.06
N LYS A 210 10.81 1.63 20.28
CA LYS A 210 10.00 1.54 21.50
C LYS A 210 8.81 2.52 21.50
N TYR A 211 8.98 3.70 20.92
CA TYR A 211 7.91 4.69 20.79
C TYR A 211 6.75 4.19 19.92
N LEU A 212 7.05 3.53 18.80
CA LEU A 212 6.06 2.89 17.91
C LEU A 212 5.41 1.65 18.56
N GLU A 213 6.22 0.82 19.23
CA GLU A 213 5.76 -0.40 19.90
C GLU A 213 4.68 -0.10 20.97
N ILE A 214 4.93 0.90 21.82
CA ILE A 214 3.97 1.34 22.86
C ILE A 214 2.64 1.81 22.25
N ARG A 215 2.66 2.32 21.01
CA ARG A 215 1.47 2.76 20.27
C ARG A 215 0.77 1.62 19.52
N GLY A 216 1.33 0.43 19.55
CA GLY A 216 0.75 -0.79 18.98
C GLY A 216 1.32 -1.17 17.62
N VAL A 217 2.25 -0.39 17.05
CA VAL A 217 2.99 -0.76 15.84
C VAL A 217 4.15 -1.66 16.29
N LYS A 218 3.93 -2.97 16.27
CA LYS A 218 4.86 -3.96 16.85
C LYS A 218 5.05 -5.17 15.94
N ALA A 219 6.25 -5.75 16.00
CA ALA A 219 6.64 -6.99 15.33
C ALA A 219 5.57 -8.09 15.39
N SER A 220 5.06 -8.42 16.59
CA SER A 220 4.02 -9.47 16.76
C SER A 220 2.70 -9.27 16.00
N THR A 221 2.47 -8.12 15.36
CA THR A 221 1.28 -7.86 14.54
C THR A 221 1.53 -7.92 13.03
N THR A 222 2.79 -8.02 12.60
CA THR A 222 3.14 -7.96 11.17
C THR A 222 2.66 -9.19 10.42
N ASN A 223 2.70 -10.39 11.01
CA ASN A 223 2.21 -11.61 10.36
C ASN A 223 0.70 -11.53 10.02
N PHE A 224 -0.10 -11.01 10.96
CA PHE A 224 -1.52 -10.73 10.69
C PHE A 224 -1.67 -9.69 9.57
N LEU A 225 -0.84 -8.63 9.58
CA LEU A 225 -0.89 -7.60 8.55
C LEU A 225 -0.52 -8.15 7.17
N HIS A 226 0.48 -9.03 7.09
CA HIS A 226 0.86 -9.76 5.87
C HIS A 226 -0.31 -10.55 5.31
N GLU A 227 -0.91 -11.40 6.14
CA GLU A 227 -2.07 -12.20 5.74
C GLU A 227 -3.24 -11.32 5.26
N TYR A 228 -3.55 -10.26 6.00
CA TYR A 228 -4.58 -9.29 5.64
C TYR A 228 -4.33 -8.66 4.27
N MET A 229 -3.12 -8.16 4.04
CA MET A 229 -2.76 -7.47 2.81
C MET A 229 -2.71 -8.42 1.62
N MET A 230 -2.27 -9.66 1.80
CA MET A 230 -2.29 -10.68 0.74
C MET A 230 -3.73 -11.05 0.33
N ARG A 231 -4.66 -11.16 1.29
CA ARG A 231 -6.09 -11.31 0.99
C ARG A 231 -6.64 -10.09 0.27
N LYS A 232 -6.26 -8.87 0.66
CA LYS A 232 -6.64 -7.64 -0.06
C LYS A 232 -6.15 -7.66 -1.50
N VAL A 233 -4.89 -8.01 -1.75
CA VAL A 233 -4.33 -8.11 -3.11
C VAL A 233 -5.17 -9.03 -4.00
N LYS A 234 -5.58 -10.21 -3.49
CA LYS A 234 -6.46 -11.14 -4.23
C LYS A 234 -7.84 -10.54 -4.50
N ARG A 235 -8.49 -9.96 -3.49
CA ARG A 235 -9.82 -9.32 -3.64
C ARG A 235 -9.80 -8.20 -4.67
N GLU A 236 -8.72 -7.42 -4.69
CA GLU A 236 -8.55 -6.27 -5.58
C GLU A 236 -8.21 -6.71 -7.02
N TYR A 237 -7.46 -7.80 -7.18
CA TYR A 237 -7.26 -8.44 -8.47
C TYR A 237 -8.58 -8.98 -9.06
N LEU A 238 -9.39 -9.66 -8.24
CA LEU A 238 -10.72 -10.11 -8.63
C LEU A 238 -11.65 -8.95 -9.02
N LEU A 239 -11.62 -7.85 -8.26
CA LEU A 239 -12.37 -6.64 -8.58
C LEU A 239 -11.91 -6.05 -9.93
N TRP A 240 -10.60 -5.99 -10.15
CA TRP A 240 -10.02 -5.52 -11.40
C TRP A 240 -10.47 -6.38 -12.59
N LEU A 241 -10.37 -7.71 -12.51
CA LEU A 241 -10.84 -8.62 -13.56
C LEU A 241 -12.33 -8.42 -13.89
N LYS A 242 -13.17 -8.26 -12.87
CA LYS A 242 -14.61 -7.97 -13.06
C LYS A 242 -14.83 -6.64 -13.79
N ASN A 243 -14.04 -5.61 -13.48
CA ASN A 243 -14.13 -4.32 -14.15
C ASN A 243 -13.65 -4.41 -15.62
N VAL A 244 -12.58 -5.14 -15.90
CA VAL A 244 -12.10 -5.38 -17.27
C VAL A 244 -13.16 -6.17 -18.06
N LYS A 245 -13.74 -7.21 -17.47
CA LYS A 245 -14.85 -7.96 -18.08
C LYS A 245 -16.00 -7.03 -18.46
N LYS A 246 -16.46 -6.21 -17.51
CA LYS A 246 -17.55 -5.25 -17.76
C LYS A 246 -17.22 -4.31 -18.92
N PHE A 247 -15.99 -3.79 -18.98
CA PHE A 247 -15.55 -2.92 -20.07
C PHE A 247 -15.56 -3.62 -21.44
N MET A 248 -15.30 -4.93 -21.49
CA MET A 248 -15.35 -5.73 -22.72
C MET A 248 -16.78 -6.11 -23.16
N GLU A 249 -17.77 -5.95 -22.28
CA GLU A 249 -19.18 -6.23 -22.57
C GLU A 249 -19.98 -4.98 -22.97
N GLU A 250 -19.38 -3.78 -22.87
CA GLU A 250 -19.95 -2.50 -23.33
C GLU A 250 -19.77 -2.29 -24.84
#